data_AF-A0A969BRE2-F1
#
_entry.id   AF-A0A969BRE2-F1
#
_cell.length_a   1.000
_cell.length_b   1.000
_cell.length_c   1.000
_cell.angle_alpha   90.00
_cell.angle_beta   90.00
_cell.angle_gamma   90.00
#
_symmetry.space_group_name_H-M   'P 1'
#
loop_
_entity.id
_entity.type
_entity.pdbx_description
1 polymer ?
#
loop_
_entity_poly.entity_id
_entity_poly.type
_entity_poly.pdbx_seq_one_letter_code
_entity_poly.pdbx_strand_id
1 'polypeptide(L)'
;MTKTRVIVFDDEKNRREGWTQKLQGLKGLSKLFSFDFASPEEFAAGVAALEHRRQLTRAQSGSRPNDSSAKVFDDADVLVLDYDLFELQNKLSTTGEWVAYLVRCYSRCGIIVGVNQFVRAGKSSFDLTLRGHPESFADLNIGDADLNNEGLWMQPKGGFQGFRPWYWPLLSNATDAFEQRAAELANNLDQPILTYLDLDRVADLLPRTTVEFIGRGTGTLRDTTFRSFVENSGNGLRLKDRAIDDGFVARIAAARITAWLESLVLPSQDILVDAPHLVARYPSLIRGQRSNPSIWNAVASLALPQKSKPIAGLNSNKIEALRFRHQTWISRPTWYWNQVSESTDIDEVRDPFKSVPSTDLVFCEDISRFMPRASARDFSADVAGPFDRRFVVDQDAKMPKSDKKSLANVDYEPRVRFVL
;
A
#
# COMPACT_ATOMS: atom_id res chain seq x y z
N MET A 1 -13.67 -21.33 -1.12
CA MET A 1 -12.76 -20.36 -0.48
C MET A 1 -13.50 -19.78 0.71
N THR A 2 -12.85 -19.75 1.88
CA THR A 2 -13.37 -19.01 3.04
C THR A 2 -13.36 -17.51 2.71
N LYS A 3 -14.35 -16.78 3.21
CA LYS A 3 -14.37 -15.33 3.05
C LYS A 3 -13.28 -14.71 3.91
N THR A 4 -12.68 -13.64 3.42
CA THR A 4 -11.73 -12.81 4.18
C THR A 4 -12.47 -12.13 5.32
N ARG A 5 -12.05 -12.38 6.56
CA ARG A 5 -12.69 -11.83 7.75
C ARG A 5 -12.17 -10.43 8.04
N VAL A 6 -13.08 -9.47 8.02
CA VAL A 6 -12.82 -8.06 8.34
C VAL A 6 -13.41 -7.76 9.72
N ILE A 7 -12.56 -7.34 10.66
CA ILE A 7 -12.99 -6.83 11.97
C ILE A 7 -12.95 -5.31 11.91
N VAL A 8 -14.08 -4.67 12.18
CA VAL A 8 -14.18 -3.22 12.29
C VAL A 8 -14.17 -2.81 13.75
N PHE A 9 -13.29 -1.87 14.10
CA PHE A 9 -13.24 -1.32 15.45
C PHE A 9 -13.19 0.20 15.47
N ASP A 10 -14.08 0.73 16.31
CA ASP A 10 -14.18 2.10 16.79
C ASP A 10 -14.81 1.98 18.19
N ASP A 11 -14.40 2.82 19.13
CA ASP A 11 -14.95 2.83 20.48
C ASP A 11 -16.34 3.47 20.52
N GLU A 12 -16.65 4.39 19.59
CA GLU A 12 -18.00 4.87 19.36
C GLU A 12 -18.85 3.84 18.61
N LYS A 13 -19.81 3.25 19.32
CA LYS A 13 -20.74 2.25 18.78
C LYS A 13 -21.37 2.65 17.44
N ASN A 14 -21.84 3.89 17.32
CA ASN A 14 -22.54 4.37 16.13
C ASN A 14 -21.62 4.44 14.90
N ARG A 15 -20.34 4.84 15.08
CA ARG A 15 -19.36 4.90 13.99
C ARG A 15 -19.04 3.49 13.49
N ARG A 16 -18.72 2.57 14.40
CA ARG A 16 -18.44 1.16 14.11
C ARG A 16 -19.58 0.47 13.35
N GLU A 17 -20.81 0.63 13.84
CA GLU A 17 -22.01 0.06 13.20
C GLU A 17 -22.25 0.70 11.82
N GLY A 18 -22.09 2.02 11.72
CA GLY A 18 -22.23 2.76 10.47
C GLY A 18 -21.23 2.29 9.41
N TRP A 19 -19.95 2.12 9.77
CA TRP A 19 -18.93 1.59 8.86
C TRP A 19 -19.24 0.17 8.42
N THR A 20 -19.61 -0.71 9.36
CA THR A 20 -19.97 -2.10 9.07
C THR A 20 -21.14 -2.18 8.09
N GLN A 21 -22.20 -1.41 8.33
CA GLN A 21 -23.37 -1.35 7.44
C GLN A 21 -23.01 -0.84 6.05
N LYS A 22 -22.18 0.21 5.97
CA LYS A 22 -21.73 0.74 4.69
C LYS A 22 -20.95 -0.31 3.89
N LEU A 23 -20.02 -1.03 4.53
CA LEU A 23 -19.24 -2.11 3.90
C LEU A 23 -20.13 -3.26 3.42
N GLN A 24 -21.09 -3.67 4.24
CA GLN A 24 -22.06 -4.69 3.87
C GLN A 24 -22.97 -4.26 2.70
N GLY A 25 -23.16 -2.95 2.52
CA GLY A 25 -23.92 -2.36 1.41
C GLY A 25 -23.19 -2.32 0.06
N LEU A 26 -21.86 -2.52 0.04
CA LEU A 26 -21.07 -2.49 -1.20
C LEU A 26 -21.33 -3.74 -2.07
N LYS A 27 -21.57 -3.52 -3.36
CA LYS A 27 -22.13 -4.57 -4.22
C LYS A 27 -21.08 -5.64 -4.53
N GLY A 28 -21.36 -6.87 -4.12
CA GLY A 28 -20.51 -8.02 -4.39
C GLY A 28 -19.40 -8.24 -3.36
N LEU A 29 -19.19 -7.28 -2.45
CA LEU A 29 -18.16 -7.36 -1.42
C LEU A 29 -18.43 -8.49 -0.41
N SER A 30 -19.71 -8.69 -0.05
CA SER A 30 -20.14 -9.79 0.84
C SER A 30 -19.89 -11.19 0.30
N LYS A 31 -19.52 -11.35 -0.97
CA LYS A 31 -19.10 -12.64 -1.54
C LYS A 31 -17.64 -12.97 -1.23
N LEU A 32 -16.82 -11.93 -1.03
CA LEU A 32 -15.38 -12.03 -0.79
C LEU A 32 -15.05 -11.87 0.69
N PHE A 33 -15.80 -11.02 1.40
CA PHE A 33 -15.53 -10.65 2.79
C PHE A 33 -16.69 -10.99 3.72
N SER A 34 -16.36 -11.30 4.98
CA SER A 34 -17.29 -11.28 6.11
C SER A 34 -16.93 -10.13 7.03
N PHE A 35 -17.91 -9.31 7.40
CA PHE A 35 -17.71 -8.13 8.24
C PHE A 35 -18.27 -8.39 9.63
N ASP A 36 -17.40 -8.40 10.61
CA ASP A 36 -17.75 -8.44 12.03
C ASP A 36 -17.23 -7.16 12.70
N PHE A 37 -17.65 -6.95 13.94
CA PHE A 37 -17.12 -5.90 14.80
C PHE A 37 -16.84 -6.47 16.19
N ALA A 38 -15.82 -5.95 16.86
CA ALA A 38 -15.52 -6.32 18.24
C ALA A 38 -16.30 -5.41 19.20
N SER A 39 -16.80 -5.97 20.31
CA SER A 39 -17.33 -5.13 21.39
C SER A 39 -16.18 -4.36 22.06
N PRO A 40 -16.44 -3.22 22.73
CA PRO A 40 -15.40 -2.52 23.49
C PRO A 40 -14.69 -3.41 24.52
N GLU A 41 -15.42 -4.33 25.17
CA GLU A 41 -14.89 -5.27 26.15
C GLU A 41 -14.01 -6.34 25.50
N GLU A 42 -14.48 -6.94 24.39
CA GLU A 42 -13.71 -7.93 23.63
C GLU A 42 -12.42 -7.31 23.09
N PHE A 43 -12.50 -6.11 22.53
CA PHE A 43 -11.34 -5.39 22.02
C PHE A 43 -10.36 -5.01 23.13
N ALA A 44 -10.83 -4.47 24.25
CA ALA A 44 -9.99 -4.14 25.39
C ALA A 44 -9.28 -5.39 25.96
N ALA A 45 -10.00 -6.51 26.07
CA ALA A 45 -9.43 -7.79 26.48
C ALA A 45 -8.39 -8.30 25.48
N GLY A 46 -8.66 -8.14 24.18
CA GLY A 46 -7.70 -8.44 23.12
C GLY A 46 -6.43 -7.60 23.25
N VAL A 47 -6.54 -6.29 23.44
CA VAL A 47 -5.38 -5.38 23.56
C VAL A 47 -4.56 -5.73 24.79
N ALA A 48 -5.22 -5.99 25.92
CA ALA A 48 -4.56 -6.44 27.14
C ALA A 48 -3.80 -7.77 26.95
N ALA A 49 -4.38 -8.71 26.20
CA ALA A 49 -3.75 -9.98 25.86
C ALA A 49 -2.50 -9.79 24.97
N LEU A 50 -2.55 -8.88 23.99
CA LEU A 50 -1.38 -8.56 23.15
C LEU A 50 -0.27 -7.88 23.96
N GLU A 51 -0.64 -6.96 24.86
CA GLU A 51 0.29 -6.30 25.77
C GLU A 51 0.94 -7.32 26.74
N HIS A 52 0.17 -8.28 27.25
CA HIS A 52 0.69 -9.38 28.06
C HIS A 52 1.66 -10.27 27.27
N ARG A 53 1.35 -10.63 26.00
CA ARG A 53 2.29 -11.35 25.11
C ARG A 53 3.60 -10.59 24.98
N ARG A 54 3.56 -9.28 24.74
CA ARG A 54 4.75 -8.44 24.67
C ARG A 54 5.57 -8.47 25.96
N GLN A 55 4.93 -8.35 27.12
CA GLN A 55 5.63 -8.37 28.40
C GLN A 55 6.36 -9.70 28.63
N LEU A 56 5.73 -10.82 28.26
CA LEU A 56 6.34 -12.15 28.35
C LEU A 56 7.54 -12.30 27.40
N THR A 57 7.44 -11.82 26.16
CA THR A 57 8.59 -11.90 25.22
C THR A 57 9.76 -11.04 25.70
N ARG A 58 9.50 -9.86 26.30
CA ARG A 58 10.53 -9.05 26.97
C ARG A 58 11.21 -9.78 28.13
N ALA A 59 10.42 -10.50 28.94
CA ALA A 59 10.90 -11.26 30.09
C ALA A 59 11.66 -12.54 29.72
N GLN A 60 11.76 -12.89 28.43
CA GLN A 60 12.37 -14.14 27.93
C GLN A 60 11.69 -15.41 28.44
N SER A 61 10.43 -15.32 28.90
CA SER A 61 9.60 -16.50 29.11
C SER A 61 9.17 -17.01 27.73
N GLY A 62 9.99 -17.86 27.10
CA GLY A 62 9.90 -18.31 25.70
C GLY A 62 8.67 -19.15 25.32
N SER A 63 7.56 -19.03 26.05
CA SER A 63 6.29 -19.68 25.73
C SER A 63 5.23 -18.63 25.40
N ARG A 64 4.62 -18.75 24.21
CA ARG A 64 3.42 -17.98 23.86
C ARG A 64 2.33 -18.32 24.88
N PRO A 65 1.77 -17.35 25.61
CA PRO A 65 0.59 -17.62 26.42
C PRO A 65 -0.56 -18.02 25.49
N ASN A 66 -1.25 -19.11 25.82
CA ASN A 66 -2.50 -19.46 25.16
C ASN A 66 -3.60 -18.51 25.66
N ASP A 67 -3.57 -17.28 25.16
CA ASP A 67 -4.55 -16.25 25.52
C ASP A 67 -5.64 -16.21 24.47
N SER A 68 -6.78 -16.83 24.79
CA SER A 68 -7.97 -16.85 23.95
C SER A 68 -8.55 -15.45 23.71
N SER A 69 -8.21 -14.46 24.54
CA SER A 69 -8.75 -13.10 24.44
C SER A 69 -8.18 -12.34 23.24
N ALA A 70 -6.97 -12.68 22.79
CA ALA A 70 -6.37 -12.11 21.58
C ALA A 70 -6.92 -12.71 20.27
N LYS A 71 -7.86 -13.66 20.35
CA LYS A 71 -8.45 -14.33 19.18
C LYS A 71 -9.14 -13.35 18.22
N VAL A 72 -9.71 -12.26 18.73
CA VAL A 72 -10.32 -11.20 17.91
C VAL A 72 -9.34 -10.60 16.90
N PHE A 73 -8.06 -10.50 17.25
CA PHE A 73 -7.00 -10.02 16.37
C PHE A 73 -6.30 -11.16 15.61
N ASP A 74 -6.09 -12.30 16.27
CA ASP A 74 -5.41 -13.45 15.65
C ASP A 74 -6.21 -14.04 14.47
N ASP A 75 -7.55 -13.94 14.49
CA ASP A 75 -8.42 -14.47 13.44
C ASP A 75 -8.81 -13.43 12.37
N ALA A 76 -8.31 -12.19 12.48
CA ALA A 76 -8.67 -11.11 11.56
C ALA A 76 -7.75 -11.11 10.33
N ASP A 77 -8.29 -11.33 9.13
CA ASP A 77 -7.53 -11.16 7.89
C ASP A 77 -7.32 -9.67 7.57
N VAL A 78 -8.33 -8.85 7.90
CA VAL A 78 -8.25 -7.38 7.85
C VAL A 78 -8.79 -6.79 9.14
N LEU A 79 -8.02 -5.90 9.78
CA LEU A 79 -8.48 -5.07 10.89
C LEU A 79 -8.66 -3.63 10.39
N VAL A 80 -9.87 -3.09 10.50
CA VAL A 80 -10.16 -1.66 10.31
C VAL A 80 -10.19 -1.02 11.69
N LEU A 81 -9.31 -0.05 11.93
CA LEU A 81 -9.06 0.51 13.25
C LEU A 81 -9.13 2.04 13.19
N ASP A 82 -10.07 2.63 13.93
CA ASP A 82 -10.05 4.07 14.15
C ASP A 82 -8.82 4.49 14.95
N TYR A 83 -8.24 5.63 14.59
CA TYR A 83 -7.08 6.17 15.28
C TYR A 83 -7.47 6.79 16.64
N ASP A 84 -8.63 7.43 16.69
CA ASP A 84 -9.11 8.28 17.77
C ASP A 84 -9.97 7.49 18.77
N LEU A 85 -9.31 6.59 19.50
CA LEU A 85 -9.93 5.71 20.51
C LEU A 85 -10.13 6.41 21.88
N PHE A 86 -10.79 7.56 21.92
CA PHE A 86 -10.91 8.43 23.11
C PHE A 86 -11.55 7.76 24.35
N GLU A 87 -12.62 6.98 24.19
CA GLU A 87 -13.27 6.27 25.30
C GLU A 87 -12.36 5.18 25.90
N LEU A 88 -11.56 4.54 25.05
CA LEU A 88 -10.53 3.56 25.49
C LEU A 88 -9.29 4.22 26.07
N GLN A 89 -8.91 5.41 25.60
CA GLN A 89 -7.78 6.16 26.16
C GLN A 89 -7.96 6.42 27.65
N ASN A 90 -9.19 6.68 28.10
CA ASN A 90 -9.49 6.84 29.52
C ASN A 90 -9.26 5.57 30.35
N LYS A 91 -9.25 4.39 29.71
CA LYS A 91 -9.06 3.09 30.38
C LYS A 91 -7.65 2.52 30.21
N LEU A 92 -7.04 2.70 29.03
CA LEU A 92 -5.80 2.05 28.61
C LEU A 92 -4.70 3.02 28.19
N SER A 93 -4.98 4.33 28.09
CA SER A 93 -4.06 5.35 27.58
C SER A 93 -3.41 4.96 26.24
N THR A 94 -4.22 4.46 25.31
CA THR A 94 -3.76 3.91 24.01
C THR A 94 -4.31 4.71 22.82
N THR A 95 -3.48 4.97 21.82
CA THR A 95 -3.92 5.46 20.51
C THR A 95 -4.15 4.29 19.56
N GLY A 96 -4.84 4.51 18.43
CA GLY A 96 -4.97 3.48 17.39
C GLY A 96 -3.61 3.02 16.85
N GLU A 97 -2.63 3.91 16.72
CA GLU A 97 -1.26 3.55 16.30
C GLU A 97 -0.57 2.60 17.29
N TRP A 98 -0.79 2.76 18.61
CA TRP A 98 -0.27 1.80 19.58
C TRP A 98 -0.92 0.44 19.46
N VAL A 99 -2.24 0.40 19.22
CA VAL A 99 -2.92 -0.85 18.97
C VAL A 99 -2.44 -1.49 17.67
N ALA A 100 -2.26 -0.72 16.59
CA ALA A 100 -1.70 -1.21 15.34
C ALA A 100 -0.30 -1.84 15.54
N TYR A 101 0.55 -1.19 16.35
CA TYR A 101 1.84 -1.76 16.75
C TYR A 101 1.68 -3.11 17.45
N LEU A 102 0.83 -3.19 18.47
CA LEU A 102 0.60 -4.43 19.22
C LEU A 102 0.03 -5.54 18.34
N VAL A 103 -0.95 -5.21 17.50
CA VAL A 103 -1.58 -6.15 16.55
C VAL A 103 -0.54 -6.67 15.57
N ARG A 104 0.25 -5.79 14.93
CA ARG A 104 1.29 -6.20 13.97
C ARG A 104 2.35 -7.09 14.61
N CYS A 105 2.78 -6.78 15.83
CA CYS A 105 3.93 -7.45 16.45
C CYS A 105 3.56 -8.67 17.29
N TYR A 106 2.32 -8.78 17.78
CA TYR A 106 1.92 -9.80 18.77
C TYR A 106 0.60 -10.52 18.43
N SER A 107 -0.01 -10.24 17.28
CA SER A 107 -1.14 -11.01 16.74
C SER A 107 -0.87 -11.63 15.37
N ARG A 108 -1.74 -12.56 14.96
CA ARG A 108 -1.79 -13.11 13.60
C ARG A 108 -2.66 -12.32 12.63
N CYS A 109 -3.00 -11.07 12.93
CA CYS A 109 -3.75 -10.25 11.99
C CYS A 109 -3.01 -10.12 10.65
N GLY A 110 -3.75 -10.15 9.54
CA GLY A 110 -3.23 -9.97 8.18
C GLY A 110 -2.90 -8.51 7.90
N ILE A 111 -3.86 -7.78 7.33
CA ILE A 111 -3.76 -6.37 6.96
C ILE A 111 -4.41 -5.47 8.01
N ILE A 112 -3.78 -4.35 8.35
CA ILE A 112 -4.27 -3.33 9.27
C ILE A 112 -4.54 -2.06 8.48
N VAL A 113 -5.79 -1.60 8.51
CA VAL A 113 -6.23 -0.34 7.91
C VAL A 113 -6.51 0.66 9.03
N GLY A 114 -5.64 1.65 9.16
CA GLY A 114 -5.82 2.79 10.07
C GLY A 114 -6.78 3.81 9.45
N VAL A 115 -7.74 4.28 10.25
CA VAL A 115 -8.75 5.23 9.82
C VAL A 115 -8.58 6.54 10.60
N ASN A 116 -8.64 7.68 9.90
CA ASN A 116 -8.60 9.03 10.46
C ASN A 116 -7.30 9.45 11.19
N GLN A 117 -6.18 8.73 11.05
CA GLN A 117 -4.91 9.10 11.70
C GLN A 117 -4.32 10.42 11.16
N PHE A 118 -4.35 10.58 9.84
CA PHE A 118 -3.76 11.72 9.13
C PHE A 118 -4.79 12.50 8.31
N VAL A 119 -6.06 12.11 8.42
CA VAL A 119 -7.16 12.61 7.60
C VAL A 119 -8.27 13.09 8.51
N ARG A 120 -8.88 14.22 8.17
CA ARG A 120 -10.04 14.71 8.91
C ARG A 120 -11.21 13.75 8.72
N ALA A 121 -11.85 13.36 9.83
CA ALA A 121 -13.04 12.53 9.81
C ALA A 121 -14.13 13.10 8.86
N GLY A 122 -14.81 12.20 8.16
CA GLY A 122 -15.86 12.50 7.19
C GLY A 122 -15.36 12.86 5.79
N LYS A 123 -14.04 12.79 5.54
CA LYS A 123 -13.44 13.18 4.26
C LYS A 123 -12.55 12.11 3.67
N SER A 124 -12.46 12.12 2.35
CA SER A 124 -11.41 11.45 1.60
C SER A 124 -10.20 12.36 1.51
N SER A 125 -9.00 11.81 1.49
CA SER A 125 -7.79 12.61 1.23
C SER A 125 -6.89 11.98 0.17
N PHE A 126 -6.20 12.85 -0.55
CA PHE A 126 -5.14 12.46 -1.46
C PHE A 126 -3.81 13.08 -1.00
N ASP A 127 -2.88 12.23 -0.62
CA ASP A 127 -1.50 12.63 -0.31
C ASP A 127 -0.74 13.03 -1.59
N LEU A 128 -0.59 14.34 -1.79
CA LEU A 128 0.22 14.94 -2.86
C LEU A 128 1.72 14.75 -2.64
N THR A 129 2.17 14.29 -1.47
CA THR A 129 3.59 13.92 -1.29
C THR A 129 3.90 12.58 -1.95
N LEU A 130 2.90 11.71 -2.11
CA LEU A 130 3.01 10.30 -2.52
C LEU A 130 3.93 9.45 -1.66
N ARG A 131 4.24 9.91 -0.44
CA ARG A 131 5.10 9.17 0.50
C ARG A 131 4.27 8.26 1.39
N GLY A 132 2.97 8.53 1.56
CA GLY A 132 2.15 7.85 2.55
C GLY A 132 2.76 7.99 3.95
N HIS A 133 2.63 6.94 4.76
CA HIS A 133 3.01 6.94 6.17
C HIS A 133 3.78 5.69 6.55
N PRO A 134 5.02 5.50 6.03
CA PRO A 134 5.82 4.33 6.32
C PRO A 134 6.14 4.20 7.82
N GLU A 135 6.04 5.28 8.60
CA GLU A 135 6.19 5.27 10.06
C GLU A 135 5.03 4.60 10.82
N SER A 136 3.84 4.55 10.24
CA SER A 136 2.66 3.94 10.88
C SER A 136 2.75 2.42 10.80
N PHE A 137 2.34 1.71 11.86
CA PHE A 137 2.22 0.25 11.88
C PHE A 137 0.98 -0.28 11.16
N ALA A 138 0.06 0.60 10.76
CA ALA A 138 -0.98 0.24 9.80
C ALA A 138 -0.36 0.07 8.41
N ASP A 139 -0.87 -0.89 7.62
CA ASP A 139 -0.39 -1.09 6.24
C ASP A 139 -1.01 -0.09 5.27
N LEU A 140 -2.12 0.52 5.67
CA LEU A 140 -2.82 1.54 4.91
C LEU A 140 -3.50 2.52 5.87
N ASN A 141 -3.34 3.82 5.62
CA ASN A 141 -4.03 4.88 6.35
C ASN A 141 -4.98 5.62 5.40
N ILE A 142 -6.24 5.75 5.79
CA ILE A 142 -7.31 6.37 4.98
C ILE A 142 -8.27 7.19 5.84
N GLY A 143 -9.13 7.99 5.20
CA GLY A 143 -10.29 8.60 5.85
C GLY A 143 -11.45 7.61 5.94
N ASP A 144 -12.36 7.80 6.89
CA ASP A 144 -13.55 6.94 7.04
C ASP A 144 -14.49 6.97 5.82
N ALA A 145 -14.50 8.09 5.08
CA ALA A 145 -15.24 8.20 3.82
C ALA A 145 -14.75 7.20 2.75
N ASP A 146 -13.47 6.84 2.80
CA ASP A 146 -12.82 5.96 1.83
C ASP A 146 -13.18 4.48 2.05
N LEU A 147 -13.67 4.09 3.23
CA LEU A 147 -14.18 2.75 3.48
C LEU A 147 -15.32 2.37 2.51
N ASN A 148 -16.06 3.36 2.02
CA ASN A 148 -17.16 3.17 1.07
C ASN A 148 -16.71 3.07 -0.39
N ASN A 149 -15.42 3.19 -0.64
CA ASN A 149 -14.88 3.16 -1.98
C ASN A 149 -14.69 1.71 -2.44
N GLU A 150 -15.54 1.22 -3.36
CA GLU A 150 -15.41 -0.15 -3.88
C GLU A 150 -14.01 -0.44 -4.45
N GLY A 151 -13.34 0.58 -5.01
CA GLY A 151 -12.00 0.47 -5.57
C GLY A 151 -10.89 0.21 -4.54
N LEU A 152 -11.14 0.47 -3.25
CA LEU A 152 -10.22 0.07 -2.17
C LEU A 152 -10.24 -1.45 -1.97
N TRP A 153 -11.42 -2.06 -2.07
CA TRP A 153 -11.63 -3.45 -1.69
C TRP A 153 -11.41 -4.43 -2.84
N MET A 154 -11.87 -4.08 -4.04
CA MET A 154 -11.87 -4.99 -5.19
C MET A 154 -11.74 -4.25 -6.52
N GLN A 155 -11.26 -4.95 -7.54
CA GLN A 155 -11.24 -4.43 -8.90
C GLN A 155 -12.68 -4.43 -9.48
N PRO A 156 -13.25 -3.26 -9.82
CA PRO A 156 -14.56 -3.20 -10.48
C PRO A 156 -14.47 -3.74 -11.91
N LYS A 157 -15.52 -4.46 -12.36
CA LYS A 157 -15.58 -5.08 -13.70
C LYS A 157 -15.48 -4.09 -14.86
N GLY A 158 -15.79 -2.81 -14.63
CA GLY A 158 -15.74 -1.74 -15.63
C GLY A 158 -14.53 -0.81 -15.52
N GLY A 159 -13.54 -1.16 -14.69
CA GLY A 159 -12.48 -0.23 -14.31
C GLY A 159 -12.92 0.77 -13.23
N PHE A 160 -11.97 1.52 -12.70
CA PHE A 160 -12.22 2.46 -11.62
C PHE A 160 -13.07 3.65 -12.10
N GLN A 161 -13.94 4.14 -11.21
CA GLN A 161 -14.74 5.34 -11.43
C GLN A 161 -14.60 6.24 -10.21
N GLY A 162 -14.45 7.53 -10.44
CA GLY A 162 -14.24 8.50 -9.38
C GLY A 162 -12.90 8.39 -8.66
N PHE A 163 -12.86 8.99 -7.47
CA PHE A 163 -11.71 8.98 -6.58
C PHE A 163 -11.26 7.55 -6.29
N ARG A 164 -9.99 7.27 -6.57
CA ARG A 164 -9.28 6.03 -6.27
C ARG A 164 -7.79 6.34 -6.41
N PRO A 165 -7.11 6.72 -5.33
CA PRO A 165 -5.67 6.97 -5.35
C PRO A 165 -4.92 5.77 -5.89
N TRP A 166 -3.99 5.97 -6.82
CA TRP A 166 -3.26 4.88 -7.45
C TRP A 166 -2.54 4.05 -6.41
N TYR A 167 -1.83 4.70 -5.50
CA TYR A 167 -1.03 4.04 -4.45
C TYR A 167 -1.83 3.09 -3.54
N TRP A 168 -3.16 3.16 -3.49
CA TRP A 168 -3.94 2.17 -2.72
C TRP A 168 -3.79 0.76 -3.30
N PRO A 169 -3.62 -0.27 -2.45
CA PRO A 169 -3.72 -1.65 -2.88
C PRO A 169 -5.18 -2.04 -3.15
N LEU A 170 -5.40 -3.25 -3.67
CA LEU A 170 -6.70 -3.93 -3.55
C LEU A 170 -6.65 -4.78 -2.30
N LEU A 171 -7.49 -4.50 -1.30
CA LEU A 171 -7.44 -5.22 -0.02
C LEU A 171 -7.66 -6.73 -0.19
N SER A 172 -8.48 -7.14 -1.16
CA SER A 172 -8.66 -8.56 -1.53
C SER A 172 -7.37 -9.25 -1.98
N ASN A 173 -6.47 -8.55 -2.66
CA ASN A 173 -5.18 -9.11 -3.06
C ASN A 173 -4.12 -8.94 -1.98
N ALA A 174 -4.21 -7.87 -1.18
CA ALA A 174 -3.22 -7.51 -0.17
C ALA A 174 -3.12 -8.57 0.94
N THR A 175 -4.25 -9.15 1.36
CA THR A 175 -4.27 -10.23 2.38
C THR A 175 -3.52 -11.47 1.91
N ASP A 176 -3.80 -11.93 0.69
CA ASP A 176 -3.16 -13.12 0.12
C ASP A 176 -1.66 -12.88 -0.12
N ALA A 177 -1.31 -11.71 -0.65
CA ALA A 177 0.08 -11.32 -0.85
C ALA A 177 0.83 -11.20 0.48
N PHE A 178 0.18 -10.71 1.54
CA PHE A 178 0.77 -10.61 2.87
C PHE A 178 1.11 -12.00 3.44
N GLU A 179 0.16 -12.93 3.44
CA GLU A 179 0.40 -14.29 3.93
C GLU A 179 1.47 -15.01 3.10
N GLN A 180 1.47 -14.82 1.77
CA GLN A 180 2.52 -15.37 0.92
C GLN A 180 3.91 -14.83 1.29
N ARG A 181 4.06 -13.51 1.49
CA ARG A 181 5.33 -12.90 1.89
C ARG A 181 5.81 -13.41 3.25
N ALA A 182 4.91 -13.47 4.23
CA ALA A 182 5.25 -13.97 5.56
C ALA A 182 5.72 -15.44 5.51
N ALA A 183 5.04 -16.28 4.71
CA ALA A 183 5.43 -17.67 4.51
C ALA A 183 6.79 -17.81 3.78
N GLU A 184 7.03 -17.01 2.75
CA GLU A 184 8.32 -16.97 2.04
C GLU A 184 9.47 -16.57 2.98
N LEU A 185 9.27 -15.54 3.81
CA LEU A 185 10.29 -15.03 4.72
C LEU A 185 10.63 -15.94 5.87
N ALA A 186 9.74 -16.83 6.29
CA ALA A 186 9.99 -17.74 7.42
C ALA A 186 11.30 -18.56 7.28
N ASN A 187 11.75 -18.80 6.04
CA ASN A 187 13.01 -19.51 5.75
C ASN A 187 14.13 -18.59 5.20
N ASN A 188 13.90 -17.28 5.13
CA ASN A 188 14.80 -16.31 4.50
C ASN A 188 15.11 -15.11 5.40
N LEU A 189 14.78 -15.17 6.71
CA LEU A 189 14.96 -14.05 7.64
C LEU A 189 16.38 -13.51 7.73
N ASP A 190 17.37 -14.39 7.57
CA ASP A 190 18.79 -14.05 7.67
C ASP A 190 19.42 -13.71 6.31
N GLN A 191 18.63 -13.67 5.23
CA GLN A 191 19.10 -13.15 3.96
C GLN A 191 19.08 -11.62 3.95
N PRO A 192 20.08 -10.96 3.32
CA PRO A 192 20.04 -9.53 3.12
C PRO A 192 18.83 -9.10 2.28
N ILE A 193 18.16 -8.03 2.70
CA ILE A 193 16.91 -7.57 2.09
C ILE A 193 17.10 -7.22 0.62
N LEU A 194 18.17 -6.49 0.29
CA LEU A 194 18.44 -6.08 -1.08
C LEU A 194 18.80 -7.24 -2.00
N THR A 195 19.51 -8.25 -1.49
CA THR A 195 19.79 -9.48 -2.25
C THR A 195 18.54 -10.30 -2.47
N TYR A 196 17.73 -10.48 -1.43
CA TYR A 196 16.48 -11.22 -1.56
C TYR A 196 15.54 -10.57 -2.57
N LEU A 197 15.46 -9.23 -2.62
CA LEU A 197 14.57 -8.49 -3.52
C LEU A 197 15.19 -8.16 -4.88
N ASP A 198 16.39 -8.68 -5.20
CA ASP A 198 17.13 -8.36 -6.44
C ASP A 198 17.37 -6.84 -6.64
N LEU A 199 17.62 -6.10 -5.54
CA LEU A 199 17.85 -4.64 -5.51
C LEU A 199 19.33 -4.24 -5.26
N ASP A 200 20.25 -5.19 -5.08
CA ASP A 200 21.67 -4.88 -4.79
C ASP A 200 22.34 -3.97 -5.81
N ARG A 201 22.00 -4.16 -7.10
CA ARG A 201 22.60 -3.43 -8.23
C ARG A 201 22.24 -1.95 -8.25
N VAL A 202 21.16 -1.59 -7.56
CA VAL A 202 20.62 -0.23 -7.51
C VAL A 202 20.73 0.37 -6.10
N ALA A 203 21.41 -0.33 -5.18
CA ALA A 203 21.54 0.10 -3.79
C ALA A 203 22.14 1.51 -3.64
N ASP A 204 23.15 1.83 -4.45
CA ASP A 204 23.83 3.14 -4.40
C ASP A 204 23.00 4.26 -5.05
N LEU A 205 21.93 3.92 -5.75
CA LEU A 205 20.98 4.87 -6.34
C LEU A 205 19.82 5.19 -5.40
N LEU A 206 19.64 4.42 -4.30
CA LEU A 206 18.54 4.64 -3.37
C LEU A 206 18.71 5.98 -2.65
N PRO A 207 17.64 6.80 -2.59
CA PRO A 207 17.66 8.04 -1.82
C PRO A 207 17.99 7.80 -0.34
N ARG A 208 18.67 8.76 0.28
CA ARG A 208 19.07 8.65 1.70
C ARG A 208 17.90 8.32 2.63
N THR A 209 16.75 8.96 2.44
CA THR A 209 15.54 8.70 3.23
C THR A 209 15.06 7.26 3.11
N THR A 210 15.20 6.66 1.93
CA THR A 210 14.88 5.26 1.64
C THR A 210 15.87 4.32 2.33
N VAL A 211 17.16 4.67 2.36
CA VAL A 211 18.21 3.89 3.05
C VAL A 211 18.03 3.94 4.58
N GLU A 212 17.78 5.12 5.15
CA GLU A 212 17.63 5.32 6.60
C GLU A 212 16.46 4.54 7.20
N PHE A 213 15.44 4.20 6.40
CA PHE A 213 14.34 3.35 6.84
C PHE A 213 14.79 1.91 7.12
N ILE A 214 15.64 1.33 6.26
CA ILE A 214 16.10 -0.06 6.43
C ILE A 214 17.12 -0.17 7.57
N GLY A 215 17.92 0.86 7.81
CA GLY A 215 18.85 0.80 8.93
C GLY A 215 19.50 2.13 9.26
N ARG A 216 19.56 2.42 10.57
CA ARG A 216 20.45 3.41 11.19
C ARG A 216 21.57 2.74 12.00
N GLY A 217 21.66 1.41 11.93
CA GLY A 217 22.59 0.59 12.72
C GLY A 217 24.03 0.67 12.23
N THR A 218 24.90 -0.12 12.87
CA THR A 218 26.35 -0.18 12.58
C THR A 218 26.70 -0.95 11.30
N GLY A 219 25.75 -1.64 10.67
CA GLY A 219 25.94 -2.41 9.44
C GLY A 219 25.68 -1.58 8.17
N THR A 220 26.13 -2.08 7.02
CA THR A 220 25.81 -1.46 5.73
C THR A 220 24.39 -1.82 5.30
N LEU A 221 23.78 -1.01 4.43
CA LEU A 221 22.46 -1.31 3.82
C LEU A 221 22.43 -2.69 3.17
N ARG A 222 23.54 -3.09 2.52
CA ARG A 222 23.68 -4.36 1.79
C ARG A 222 23.74 -5.58 2.70
N ASP A 223 24.16 -5.40 3.95
CA ASP A 223 24.27 -6.49 4.93
C ASP A 223 23.02 -6.62 5.81
N THR A 224 22.07 -5.69 5.68
CA THR A 224 20.90 -5.67 6.55
C THR A 224 19.92 -6.78 6.15
N THR A 225 19.79 -7.77 7.03
CA THR A 225 18.85 -8.89 6.88
C THR A 225 17.44 -8.52 7.35
N PHE A 226 16.43 -9.30 6.97
CA PHE A 226 15.06 -9.10 7.46
C PHE A 226 14.97 -9.17 8.99
N ARG A 227 15.66 -10.14 9.60
CA ARG A 227 15.72 -10.28 11.06
C ARG A 227 16.34 -9.05 11.71
N SER A 228 17.52 -8.63 11.24
CA SER A 228 18.21 -7.47 11.79
C SER A 228 17.39 -6.19 11.61
N PHE A 229 16.73 -6.03 10.48
CA PHE A 229 15.79 -4.93 10.27
C PHE A 229 14.69 -4.93 11.34
N VAL A 230 14.02 -6.06 11.57
CA VAL A 230 12.93 -6.13 12.54
C VAL A 230 13.42 -5.87 13.97
N GLU A 231 14.55 -6.44 14.35
CA GLU A 231 15.04 -6.41 15.74
C GLU A 231 15.81 -5.13 16.09
N ASN A 232 16.52 -4.53 15.12
CA ASN A 232 17.52 -3.50 15.40
C ASN A 232 17.30 -2.15 14.69
N SER A 233 16.45 -2.06 13.65
CA SER A 233 16.28 -0.80 12.91
C SER A 233 15.48 0.27 13.66
N GLY A 234 14.63 -0.14 14.60
CA GLY A 234 13.60 0.70 15.23
C GLY A 234 12.33 0.90 14.38
N ASN A 235 12.32 0.44 13.12
CA ASN A 235 11.15 0.47 12.24
C ASN A 235 10.36 -0.85 12.21
N GLY A 236 10.87 -1.89 12.89
CA GLY A 236 10.17 -3.14 13.18
C GLY A 236 9.67 -3.18 14.63
N LEU A 237 10.42 -3.81 15.52
CA LEU A 237 10.14 -3.79 16.95
C LEU A 237 10.67 -2.51 17.59
N ARG A 238 9.96 -2.02 18.62
CA ARG A 238 10.46 -0.92 19.46
C ARG A 238 11.61 -1.40 20.34
N LEU A 239 12.38 -0.45 20.88
CA LEU A 239 13.51 -0.76 21.75
C LEU A 239 13.10 -1.67 22.91
N LYS A 240 13.88 -2.73 23.15
CA LYS A 240 13.66 -3.81 24.16
C LYS A 240 12.53 -4.79 23.85
N ASP A 241 11.68 -4.53 22.86
CA ASP A 241 10.69 -5.51 22.43
C ASP A 241 11.36 -6.69 21.71
N ARG A 242 10.70 -7.85 21.76
CA ARG A 242 11.16 -9.08 21.13
C ARG A 242 9.97 -9.76 20.46
N ALA A 243 10.20 -10.30 19.28
CA ALA A 243 9.21 -11.13 18.60
C ALA A 243 8.92 -12.40 19.43
N ILE A 244 7.74 -12.99 19.22
CA ILE A 244 7.34 -14.25 19.87
C ILE A 244 8.19 -15.40 19.33
N ASP A 245 8.35 -15.45 18.00
CA ASP A 245 9.11 -16.45 17.27
C ASP A 245 9.49 -15.91 15.88
N ASP A 246 10.22 -16.70 15.10
CA ASP A 246 10.64 -16.36 13.74
C ASP A 246 9.45 -16.14 12.79
N GLY A 247 8.32 -16.81 13.02
CA GLY A 247 7.09 -16.56 12.25
C GLY A 247 6.58 -15.13 12.45
N PHE A 248 6.65 -14.61 13.67
CA PHE A 248 6.33 -13.21 13.96
C PHE A 248 7.35 -12.23 13.36
N VAL A 249 8.65 -12.56 13.41
CA VAL A 249 9.67 -11.75 12.71
C VAL A 249 9.35 -11.66 11.22
N ALA A 250 8.99 -12.78 10.58
CA ALA A 250 8.64 -12.82 9.17
C ALA A 250 7.38 -11.98 8.85
N ARG A 251 6.35 -12.03 9.69
CA ARG A 251 5.13 -11.22 9.53
C ARG A 251 5.42 -9.72 9.66
N ILE A 252 6.21 -9.32 10.66
CA ILE A 252 6.59 -7.92 10.85
C ILE A 252 7.43 -7.46 9.65
N ALA A 253 8.45 -8.24 9.25
CA ALA A 253 9.28 -7.93 8.10
C ALA A 253 8.45 -7.77 6.81
N ALA A 254 7.54 -8.71 6.52
CA ALA A 254 6.69 -8.67 5.34
C ALA A 254 5.86 -7.37 5.24
N ALA A 255 5.23 -6.95 6.35
CA ALA A 255 4.45 -5.70 6.39
C ALA A 255 5.35 -4.48 6.19
N ARG A 256 6.39 -4.36 7.02
CA ARG A 256 7.21 -3.14 7.10
C ARG A 256 8.08 -2.92 5.87
N ILE A 257 8.61 -3.99 5.27
CA ILE A 257 9.38 -3.89 4.03
C ILE A 257 8.45 -3.68 2.81
N THR A 258 7.21 -4.19 2.83
CA THR A 258 6.21 -3.79 1.83
C THR A 258 5.91 -2.30 1.92
N ALA A 259 5.67 -1.77 3.13
CA ALA A 259 5.45 -0.34 3.33
C ALA A 259 6.64 0.49 2.81
N TRP A 260 7.87 0.07 3.09
CA TRP A 260 9.06 0.70 2.52
C TRP A 260 9.07 0.71 0.98
N LEU A 261 8.77 -0.42 0.33
CA LEU A 261 8.73 -0.50 -1.12
C LEU A 261 7.65 0.42 -1.72
N GLU A 262 6.44 0.40 -1.16
CA GLU A 262 5.29 1.16 -1.66
C GLU A 262 5.38 2.67 -1.39
N SER A 263 5.97 3.06 -0.27
CA SER A 263 6.01 4.46 0.19
C SER A 263 7.31 5.19 -0.12
N LEU A 264 8.43 4.47 -0.27
CA LEU A 264 9.76 5.09 -0.35
C LEU A 264 10.60 4.66 -1.56
N VAL A 265 10.31 3.53 -2.19
CA VAL A 265 11.04 3.05 -3.38
C VAL A 265 10.26 3.25 -4.67
N LEU A 266 8.99 2.85 -4.69
CA LEU A 266 8.15 2.93 -5.89
C LEU A 266 7.75 4.38 -6.26
N PRO A 267 7.38 5.28 -5.33
CA PRO A 267 6.82 6.58 -5.70
C PRO A 267 7.74 7.48 -6.54
N SER A 268 9.06 7.37 -6.34
CA SER A 268 10.08 8.08 -7.13
C SER A 268 10.16 7.61 -8.58
N GLN A 269 9.76 6.37 -8.86
CA GLN A 269 9.76 5.76 -10.18
C GLN A 269 11.16 5.70 -10.85
N ASP A 270 12.22 5.80 -10.06
CA ASP A 270 13.63 5.82 -10.49
C ASP A 270 14.34 4.47 -10.32
N ILE A 271 13.88 3.65 -9.36
CA ILE A 271 14.33 2.27 -9.17
C ILE A 271 13.34 1.30 -9.79
N LEU A 272 12.07 1.40 -9.37
CA LEU A 272 10.97 0.59 -9.87
C LEU A 272 9.95 1.50 -10.54
N VAL A 273 9.46 1.13 -11.71
CA VAL A 273 8.42 1.87 -12.43
C VAL A 273 7.18 1.00 -12.58
N ASP A 274 5.99 1.56 -12.39
CA ASP A 274 4.72 0.85 -12.63
C ASP A 274 4.18 1.05 -14.06
N ALA A 275 3.11 0.32 -14.40
CA ALA A 275 2.62 0.26 -15.78
C ALA A 275 2.12 1.62 -16.32
N PRO A 276 1.25 2.38 -15.62
CA PRO A 276 0.84 3.70 -16.09
C PRO A 276 2.01 4.66 -16.32
N HIS A 277 2.93 4.75 -15.36
CA HIS A 277 4.06 5.66 -15.48
C HIS A 277 5.05 5.22 -16.56
N LEU A 278 5.19 3.91 -16.77
CA LEU A 278 6.01 3.35 -17.83
C LEU A 278 5.47 3.73 -19.21
N VAL A 279 4.17 3.54 -19.48
CA VAL A 279 3.60 3.86 -20.80
C VAL A 279 3.47 5.36 -21.04
N ALA A 280 3.38 6.17 -19.98
CA ALA A 280 3.44 7.62 -20.09
C ALA A 280 4.80 8.11 -20.63
N ARG A 281 5.88 7.40 -20.29
CA ARG A 281 7.24 7.68 -20.79
C ARG A 281 7.53 6.99 -22.12
N TYR A 282 7.07 5.76 -22.29
CA TYR A 282 7.27 4.93 -23.48
C TYR A 282 5.94 4.48 -24.11
N PRO A 283 5.23 5.37 -24.83
CA PRO A 283 3.96 5.05 -25.47
C PRO A 283 4.02 3.87 -26.46
N SER A 284 5.20 3.49 -26.96
CA SER A 284 5.39 2.31 -27.81
C SER A 284 5.03 0.99 -27.14
N LEU A 285 4.99 0.99 -25.81
CA LEU A 285 4.56 -0.15 -25.01
C LEU A 285 3.04 -0.32 -24.98
N ILE A 286 2.25 0.64 -25.45
CA ILE A 286 0.80 0.47 -25.59
C ILE A 286 0.47 -0.48 -26.75
N ARG A 287 -0.31 -1.52 -26.45
CA ARG A 287 -0.88 -2.45 -27.43
C ARG A 287 -2.25 -1.96 -27.88
N GLY A 288 -2.31 -1.43 -29.12
CA GLY A 288 -3.55 -1.02 -29.79
C GLY A 288 -3.51 0.43 -30.28
N GLN A 289 -4.69 1.01 -30.53
CA GLN A 289 -4.82 2.39 -31.01
C GLN A 289 -4.55 3.39 -29.87
N ARG A 290 -3.39 4.04 -29.89
CA ARG A 290 -2.97 5.02 -28.86
C ARG A 290 -3.88 6.25 -28.77
N SER A 291 -4.71 6.51 -29.77
CA SER A 291 -5.74 7.56 -29.73
C SER A 291 -6.94 7.21 -28.85
N ASN A 292 -7.09 5.95 -28.42
CA ASN A 292 -8.21 5.49 -27.60
C ASN A 292 -7.84 5.49 -26.10
N PRO A 293 -8.40 6.40 -25.28
CA PRO A 293 -8.10 6.47 -23.84
C PRO A 293 -8.41 5.19 -23.07
N SER A 294 -9.36 4.37 -23.54
CA SER A 294 -9.68 3.10 -22.88
C SER A 294 -8.50 2.11 -22.93
N ILE A 295 -7.64 2.18 -23.95
CA ILE A 295 -6.46 1.31 -24.05
C ILE A 295 -5.40 1.74 -23.02
N TRP A 296 -5.22 3.04 -22.82
CA TRP A 296 -4.35 3.58 -21.76
C TRP A 296 -4.88 3.20 -20.38
N ASN A 297 -6.18 3.34 -20.14
CA ASN A 297 -6.79 2.96 -18.88
C ASN A 297 -6.74 1.45 -18.59
N ALA A 298 -6.60 0.61 -19.62
CA ALA A 298 -6.42 -0.83 -19.43
C ALA A 298 -5.09 -1.19 -18.75
N VAL A 299 -4.06 -0.33 -18.88
CA VAL A 299 -2.76 -0.58 -18.22
C VAL A 299 -2.75 -0.23 -16.74
N ALA A 300 -3.72 0.59 -16.29
CA ALA A 300 -3.92 0.95 -14.88
C ALA A 300 -4.70 -0.14 -14.13
N SER A 301 -4.26 -1.39 -14.28
CA SER A 301 -4.84 -2.54 -13.61
C SER A 301 -4.03 -2.93 -12.38
N LEU A 302 -4.72 -3.14 -11.26
CA LEU A 302 -4.14 -3.68 -10.02
C LEU A 302 -4.35 -5.20 -9.88
N ALA A 303 -4.90 -5.84 -10.92
CA ALA A 303 -4.95 -7.29 -10.95
C ALA A 303 -3.51 -7.81 -11.04
N LEU A 304 -2.98 -8.32 -9.92
CA LEU A 304 -1.70 -9.02 -9.93
C LEU A 304 -1.83 -10.18 -10.92
N PRO A 305 -0.98 -10.22 -11.97
CA PRO A 305 -1.01 -11.31 -12.91
C PRO A 305 -0.76 -12.62 -12.18
N GLN A 306 -1.77 -13.50 -12.14
CA GLN A 306 -1.49 -14.91 -11.96
C GLN A 306 -0.48 -15.28 -13.05
N LYS A 307 0.68 -15.83 -12.64
CA LYS A 307 1.86 -16.12 -13.47
C LYS A 307 1.42 -16.41 -14.91
N SER A 308 1.72 -15.50 -15.85
CA SER A 308 1.45 -15.53 -17.31
C SER A 308 0.29 -14.71 -17.92
N LYS A 309 -0.58 -14.02 -17.16
CA LYS A 309 -1.58 -13.14 -17.81
C LYS A 309 -0.98 -11.76 -18.15
N PRO A 310 -0.90 -11.35 -19.43
CA PRO A 310 -0.41 -10.02 -19.78
C PRO A 310 -1.36 -8.95 -19.27
N ILE A 311 -0.81 -7.78 -18.93
CA ILE A 311 -1.60 -6.60 -18.56
C ILE A 311 -2.32 -6.11 -19.80
N ALA A 312 -3.64 -5.91 -19.69
CA ALA A 312 -4.44 -5.44 -20.81
C ALA A 312 -3.91 -4.08 -21.32
N GLY A 313 -3.78 -3.94 -22.64
CA GLY A 313 -3.25 -2.71 -23.24
C GLY A 313 -1.73 -2.53 -23.16
N LEU A 314 -0.99 -3.39 -22.44
CA LEU A 314 0.48 -3.34 -22.37
C LEU A 314 1.11 -4.41 -23.27
N ASN A 315 2.16 -4.03 -24.00
CA ASN A 315 3.00 -4.96 -24.74
C ASN A 315 4.05 -5.59 -23.82
N SER A 316 3.60 -6.42 -22.87
CA SER A 316 4.45 -7.04 -21.85
C SER A 316 5.61 -7.86 -22.44
N ASN A 317 5.46 -8.42 -23.64
CA ASN A 317 6.51 -9.23 -24.28
C ASN A 317 7.85 -8.48 -24.44
N LYS A 318 7.82 -7.15 -24.64
CA LYS A 318 9.03 -6.33 -24.79
C LYS A 318 9.80 -6.11 -23.49
N ILE A 319 9.16 -6.33 -22.34
CA ILE A 319 9.67 -5.89 -21.03
C ILE A 319 9.52 -6.94 -19.93
N GLU A 320 8.94 -8.12 -20.20
CA GLU A 320 8.66 -9.13 -19.17
C GLU A 320 9.96 -9.63 -18.49
N ALA A 321 11.07 -9.72 -19.23
CA ALA A 321 12.36 -10.10 -18.68
C ALA A 321 12.92 -9.08 -17.67
N LEU A 322 12.45 -7.84 -17.74
CA LEU A 322 12.90 -6.70 -16.90
C LEU A 322 11.96 -6.48 -15.70
N ARG A 323 10.97 -7.35 -15.54
CA ARG A 323 9.94 -7.24 -14.51
C ARG A 323 10.54 -7.51 -13.13
N PHE A 324 10.09 -6.76 -12.13
CA PHE A 324 10.45 -7.00 -10.74
C PHE A 324 10.02 -8.42 -10.32
N ARG A 325 10.93 -9.26 -9.84
CA ARG A 325 10.59 -10.69 -9.65
C ARG A 325 9.65 -10.94 -8.47
N HIS A 326 9.73 -10.09 -7.46
CA HIS A 326 9.00 -10.21 -6.19
C HIS A 326 7.63 -9.52 -6.28
N GLN A 327 6.79 -9.92 -7.25
CA GLN A 327 5.51 -9.24 -7.54
C GLN A 327 4.51 -9.22 -6.38
N THR A 328 4.66 -10.06 -5.36
CA THR A 328 3.81 -10.05 -4.16
C THR A 328 4.20 -8.96 -3.17
N TRP A 329 5.38 -8.36 -3.32
CA TRP A 329 5.92 -7.31 -2.46
C TRP A 329 5.44 -5.91 -2.82
N ILE A 330 4.79 -5.76 -3.97
CA ILE A 330 4.18 -4.52 -4.43
C ILE A 330 2.77 -4.86 -4.94
N SER A 331 1.82 -3.99 -4.68
CA SER A 331 0.40 -4.15 -5.00
C SER A 331 0.06 -4.01 -6.48
N ARG A 332 1.04 -3.63 -7.31
CA ARG A 332 0.89 -3.37 -8.74
C ARG A 332 2.10 -3.90 -9.53
N PRO A 333 1.93 -4.22 -10.82
CA PRO A 333 3.05 -4.64 -11.66
C PRO A 333 4.10 -3.54 -11.83
N THR A 334 5.36 -3.92 -11.66
CA THR A 334 6.52 -3.04 -11.74
C THR A 334 7.70 -3.65 -12.48
N TRP A 335 8.58 -2.80 -13.01
CA TRP A 335 9.81 -3.15 -13.72
C TRP A 335 10.98 -2.36 -13.17
N TYR A 336 12.20 -2.89 -13.32
CA TYR A 336 13.43 -2.18 -12.96
C TYR A 336 13.67 -1.03 -13.94
N TRP A 337 13.55 0.21 -13.49
CA TRP A 337 13.62 1.38 -14.36
C TRP A 337 14.96 1.45 -15.10
N ASN A 338 16.07 1.23 -14.42
CA ASN A 338 17.41 1.26 -15.02
C ASN A 338 17.56 0.27 -16.19
N GLN A 339 16.94 -0.91 -16.10
CA GLN A 339 17.00 -1.90 -17.18
C GLN A 339 16.06 -1.54 -18.33
N VAL A 340 14.86 -1.04 -18.00
CA VAL A 340 13.88 -0.61 -19.00
C VAL A 340 14.41 0.59 -19.80
N SER A 341 15.02 1.58 -19.15
CA SER A 341 15.55 2.78 -19.81
C SER A 341 16.70 2.50 -20.78
N GLU A 342 17.31 1.32 -20.68
CA GLU A 342 18.43 0.87 -21.53
C GLU A 342 17.99 -0.18 -22.57
N SER A 343 16.71 -0.59 -22.56
CA SER A 343 16.23 -1.67 -23.42
C SER A 343 15.96 -1.23 -24.85
N THR A 344 16.79 -1.70 -25.79
CA THR A 344 16.62 -1.46 -27.24
C THR A 344 15.40 -2.16 -27.87
N ASP A 345 14.65 -2.96 -27.11
CA ASP A 345 13.36 -3.51 -27.55
C ASP A 345 12.24 -2.44 -27.49
N ILE A 346 12.46 -1.35 -26.76
CA ILE A 346 11.57 -0.21 -26.64
C ILE A 346 11.89 0.80 -27.75
N ASP A 347 10.88 1.23 -28.50
CA ASP A 347 11.12 2.02 -29.72
C ASP A 347 11.73 3.39 -29.39
N GLU A 348 11.30 4.03 -28.29
CA GLU A 348 11.82 5.31 -27.80
C GLU A 348 13.28 5.23 -27.31
N VAL A 349 13.72 4.06 -26.86
CA VAL A 349 15.11 3.85 -26.41
C VAL A 349 16.01 3.52 -27.60
N ARG A 350 15.53 2.67 -28.51
CA ARG A 350 16.26 2.29 -29.72
C ARG A 350 16.49 3.45 -30.68
N ASP A 351 15.50 4.33 -30.82
CA ASP A 351 15.56 5.50 -31.70
C ASP A 351 14.94 6.74 -31.02
N PRO A 352 15.69 7.40 -30.12
CA PRO A 352 15.19 8.53 -29.33
C PRO A 352 14.78 9.75 -30.17
N PHE A 353 15.27 9.85 -31.40
CA PHE A 353 14.97 10.97 -32.31
C PHE A 353 13.72 10.73 -33.15
N LYS A 354 13.24 9.48 -33.22
CA LYS A 354 11.99 9.16 -33.90
C LYS A 354 10.82 9.71 -33.09
N SER A 355 10.11 10.66 -33.69
CA SER A 355 8.90 11.21 -33.10
C SER A 355 7.86 10.11 -32.88
N VAL A 356 7.68 9.70 -31.63
CA VAL A 356 6.46 9.00 -31.22
C VAL A 356 5.38 10.07 -31.06
N PRO A 357 4.21 9.93 -31.70
CA PRO A 357 3.14 10.92 -31.57
C PRO A 357 2.87 11.19 -30.09
N SER A 358 3.03 12.45 -29.68
CA SER A 358 2.70 12.86 -28.32
C SER A 358 1.22 12.59 -28.08
N THR A 359 0.91 11.98 -26.94
CA THR A 359 -0.47 11.88 -26.48
C THR A 359 -0.79 13.08 -25.60
N ASP A 360 -1.99 13.63 -25.75
CA ASP A 360 -2.51 14.63 -24.81
C ASP A 360 -3.06 13.98 -23.52
N LEU A 361 -2.77 12.70 -23.28
CA LEU A 361 -3.21 11.98 -22.09
C LEU A 361 -2.15 11.99 -21.00
N VAL A 362 -2.56 12.23 -19.76
CA VAL A 362 -1.74 12.11 -18.56
C VAL A 362 -2.40 11.19 -17.55
N PHE A 363 -1.60 10.50 -16.74
CA PHE A 363 -2.12 9.62 -15.70
C PHE A 363 -2.44 10.43 -14.44
N CYS A 364 -3.73 10.50 -14.08
CA CYS A 364 -4.20 11.14 -12.86
C CYS A 364 -4.18 10.14 -11.70
N GLU A 365 -3.31 10.41 -10.73
CA GLU A 365 -3.01 9.56 -9.59
C GLU A 365 -4.23 9.42 -8.64
N ASP A 366 -5.05 10.45 -8.51
CA ASP A 366 -6.22 10.51 -7.62
C ASP A 366 -7.40 9.65 -8.09
N ILE A 367 -7.47 9.30 -9.38
CA ILE A 367 -8.54 8.47 -9.95
C ILE A 367 -8.02 7.21 -10.64
N SER A 368 -6.70 6.95 -10.57
CA SER A 368 -6.03 5.80 -11.20
C SER A 368 -6.32 5.65 -12.70
N ARG A 369 -6.37 6.75 -13.46
CA ARG A 369 -6.75 6.73 -14.88
C ARG A 369 -6.05 7.81 -15.71
N PHE A 370 -5.86 7.52 -16.98
CA PHE A 370 -5.46 8.48 -18.00
C PHE A 370 -6.61 9.41 -18.39
N MET A 371 -6.33 10.71 -18.37
CA MET A 371 -7.25 11.79 -18.72
C MET A 371 -6.60 12.73 -19.73
N PRO A 372 -7.38 13.46 -20.55
CA PRO A 372 -6.85 14.57 -21.32
C PRO A 372 -6.14 15.57 -20.40
N ARG A 373 -4.99 16.07 -20.83
CA ARG A 373 -4.16 17.02 -20.08
C ARG A 373 -4.93 18.28 -19.69
N ALA A 374 -5.84 18.73 -20.56
CA ALA A 374 -6.74 19.86 -20.30
C ALA A 374 -7.79 19.61 -19.20
N SER A 375 -7.90 18.39 -18.69
CA SER A 375 -8.78 18.00 -17.58
C SER A 375 -8.00 17.56 -16.34
N ALA A 376 -6.69 17.80 -16.34
CA ALA A 376 -5.78 17.40 -15.29
C ALA A 376 -4.97 18.61 -14.81
N ARG A 377 -4.55 18.55 -13.55
CA ARG A 377 -3.70 19.54 -12.91
C ARG A 377 -2.42 18.86 -12.43
N ASP A 378 -1.26 19.47 -12.68
CA ASP A 378 -0.01 18.98 -12.14
C ASP A 378 0.27 19.43 -10.70
N PHE A 379 1.02 18.58 -10.01
CA PHE A 379 1.65 18.85 -8.72
C PHE A 379 3.07 18.29 -8.73
N SER A 380 3.91 18.80 -7.82
CA SER A 380 5.26 18.25 -7.55
C SER A 380 5.20 17.40 -6.29
N ALA A 381 5.37 16.09 -6.44
CA ALA A 381 5.39 15.14 -5.34
C ALA A 381 6.65 15.29 -4.48
N ASP A 382 6.60 14.89 -3.21
CA ASP A 382 7.76 14.94 -2.31
C ASP A 382 8.62 13.67 -2.43
N VAL A 383 8.90 13.26 -3.65
CA VAL A 383 9.69 12.07 -3.94
C VAL A 383 11.07 12.48 -4.40
N ALA A 384 12.09 11.74 -4.01
CA ALA A 384 13.43 11.95 -4.54
C ALA A 384 13.48 11.45 -5.99
N GLY A 385 14.11 12.20 -6.89
CA GLY A 385 14.34 11.77 -8.27
C GLY A 385 13.76 12.72 -9.32
N PRO A 386 13.98 12.42 -10.61
CA PRO A 386 13.62 13.31 -11.72
C PRO A 386 12.14 13.23 -12.11
N PHE A 387 11.39 12.32 -11.49
CA PHE A 387 9.98 12.10 -11.77
C PHE A 387 9.14 12.54 -10.57
N ASP A 388 9.21 13.81 -10.18
CA ASP A 388 8.39 14.36 -9.10
C ASP A 388 7.07 14.96 -9.63
N ARG A 389 7.05 15.42 -10.89
CA ARG A 389 5.84 15.96 -11.51
C ARG A 389 4.81 14.85 -11.76
N ARG A 390 3.60 15.07 -11.24
CA ARG A 390 2.46 14.13 -11.32
C ARG A 390 1.17 14.88 -11.62
N PHE A 391 0.09 14.14 -11.84
CA PHE A 391 -1.21 14.71 -12.19
C PHE A 391 -2.30 14.22 -11.27
N VAL A 392 -3.26 15.09 -11.01
CA VAL A 392 -4.58 14.76 -10.48
C VAL A 392 -5.64 15.31 -11.43
N VAL A 393 -6.89 14.94 -11.24
CA VAL A 393 -7.99 15.57 -11.97
C VAL A 393 -8.13 17.04 -11.57
N ASP A 394 -8.29 17.91 -12.56
CA ASP A 394 -8.72 19.28 -12.29
C ASP A 394 -10.21 19.27 -11.90
N GLN A 395 -10.52 19.61 -10.64
CA GLN A 395 -11.90 19.61 -10.11
C GLN A 395 -12.83 20.60 -10.85
N ASP A 396 -12.27 21.59 -11.53
CA ASP A 396 -13.01 22.58 -12.32
C ASP A 396 -13.27 22.12 -13.77
N ALA A 397 -12.59 21.06 -14.22
CA ALA A 397 -12.76 20.53 -15.56
C ALA A 397 -14.16 19.91 -15.79
N LYS A 398 -14.59 19.89 -17.05
CA LYS A 398 -15.82 19.19 -17.45
C LYS A 398 -15.60 17.68 -17.40
N MET A 399 -16.19 17.02 -16.41
CA MET A 399 -16.09 15.58 -16.19
C MET A 399 -17.46 14.92 -15.96
N PRO A 400 -17.55 13.59 -16.04
CA PRO A 400 -18.78 12.87 -15.70
C PRO A 400 -19.28 13.23 -14.29
N LYS A 401 -20.61 13.33 -14.11
CA LYS A 401 -21.21 13.70 -12.82
C LYS A 401 -20.79 12.76 -11.68
N SER A 402 -20.59 11.47 -11.98
CA SER A 402 -20.10 10.47 -11.01
C SER A 402 -18.72 10.82 -10.48
N ASP A 403 -17.80 11.16 -11.38
CA ASP A 403 -16.42 11.50 -11.02
C ASP A 403 -16.40 12.80 -10.23
N LYS A 404 -17.13 13.83 -10.71
CA LYS A 404 -17.24 15.12 -10.00
C LYS A 404 -17.78 14.95 -8.57
N LYS A 405 -18.81 14.12 -8.38
CA LYS A 405 -19.39 13.86 -7.06
C LYS A 405 -18.39 13.18 -6.14
N SER A 406 -17.64 12.20 -6.64
CA SER A 406 -16.64 11.47 -5.84
C SER A 406 -15.45 12.34 -5.44
N LEU A 407 -15.05 13.28 -6.31
CA LEU A 407 -13.89 14.15 -6.09
C LEU A 407 -14.23 15.40 -5.28
N ALA A 408 -15.51 15.79 -5.19
CA ALA A 408 -15.93 17.02 -4.52
C ALA A 408 -15.53 17.09 -3.02
N ASN A 409 -15.36 15.94 -2.38
CA ASN A 409 -15.03 15.83 -0.95
C ASN A 409 -13.60 15.35 -0.69
N VAL A 410 -12.73 15.37 -1.70
CA VAL A 410 -11.32 14.97 -1.57
C VAL A 410 -10.50 16.17 -1.13
N ASP A 411 -9.86 16.04 0.04
CA ASP A 411 -8.85 16.98 0.50
C ASP A 411 -7.47 16.58 -0.06
N TYR A 412 -6.90 17.44 -0.91
CA TYR A 412 -5.53 17.25 -1.41
C TYR A 412 -4.52 17.88 -0.45
N GLU A 413 -3.60 17.08 0.07
CA GLU A 413 -2.68 17.50 1.12
C GLU A 413 -1.21 17.14 0.81
N PRO A 414 -0.24 18.05 1.05
CA PRO A 414 -0.41 19.46 1.37
C PRO A 414 -0.69 20.30 0.11
N ARG A 415 -1.66 21.22 0.17
CA ARG A 415 -2.11 22.04 -0.98
C ARG A 415 -1.01 22.85 -1.67
N VAL A 416 0.06 23.18 -0.96
CA VAL A 416 1.20 23.97 -1.48
C VAL A 416 1.97 23.27 -2.61
N ARG A 417 1.69 21.99 -2.89
CA ARG A 417 2.37 21.21 -3.93
C ARG A 417 1.79 21.39 -5.33
N PHE A 418 0.63 22.03 -5.46
CA PHE A 418 0.14 22.41 -6.78
C PHE A 418 1.05 23.47 -7.40
N VAL A 419 1.41 23.27 -8.67
CA VAL A 419 2.16 24.28 -9.43
C VAL A 419 1.24 25.50 -9.60
N LEU A 420 1.77 26.69 -9.31
CA LEU A 420 1.07 27.97 -9.46
C LEU A 420 0.88 28.36 -10.92
#